data_AF-A0AAW3W7U0-F1
#
_entry.id   AF-A0AAW3W7U0-F1
#
_cell.length_a   1.000
_cell.length_b   1.000
_cell.length_c   1.000
_cell.angle_alpha   90.00
_cell.angle_beta   90.00
_cell.angle_gamma   90.00
#
_symmetry.space_group_name_H-M   'P 1'
#
loop_
_entity.id
_entity.type
_entity.pdbx_description
1 polymer ?
#
loop_
_entity_poly.entity_id
_entity_poly.type
_entity_poly.pdbx_seq_one_letter_code
_entity_poly.pdbx_strand_id
1 'polypeptide(L)'
;MGYLGINMSGSTIPVYSINIQDNTRIGSLGYKERFAVTSSGPIAIVIKFVNSSGNWVDGRLDVNADISDWCEYLFVPGAIAARVFRTDRTIDMYNSGGSYVGSFPAGTLVEPYDYSRSQNGTFYPDYLRIRGLYDSGQNPINADTYGMFIDCKIRYNSGNTPVYGDWN
;
A
#
# COMPACT_ATOMS: atom_id res chain seq x y z
N MET A 1 12.67 4.27 -6.94
CA MET A 1 11.21 4.21 -7.15
C MET A 1 10.57 3.70 -5.88
N GLY A 2 9.42 4.26 -5.50
CA GLY A 2 8.70 3.91 -4.28
C GLY A 2 7.84 2.66 -4.41
N TYR A 3 7.38 2.14 -3.28
CA TYR A 3 6.47 0.99 -3.20
C TYR A 3 5.55 1.14 -1.99
N LEU A 4 4.47 0.37 -1.94
CA LEU A 4 3.58 0.35 -0.79
C LEU A 4 4.12 -0.68 0.20
N GLY A 5 4.39 -0.25 1.43
CA GLY A 5 4.88 -1.09 2.51
C GLY A 5 3.78 -1.48 3.49
N ILE A 6 4.02 -2.56 4.22
CA ILE A 6 3.20 -3.00 5.35
C ILE A 6 4.09 -3.34 6.56
N ASN A 7 3.68 -2.93 7.75
CA ASN A 7 4.37 -3.30 8.99
C ASN A 7 3.96 -4.72 9.39
N MET A 8 4.92 -5.66 9.31
CA MET A 8 4.69 -7.06 9.66
C MET A 8 5.49 -7.54 10.88
N SER A 9 6.17 -6.62 11.57
CA SER A 9 7.02 -6.91 12.74
C SER A 9 6.29 -7.49 13.97
N GLY A 10 4.96 -7.66 13.90
CA GLY A 10 4.13 -8.02 15.05
C GLY A 10 4.05 -6.94 16.14
N SER A 11 4.65 -5.77 15.92
CA SER A 11 4.78 -4.70 16.90
C SER A 11 4.51 -3.32 16.29
N THR A 12 4.46 -2.28 17.12
CA THR A 12 4.32 -0.90 16.66
C THR A 12 5.69 -0.31 16.34
N ILE A 13 5.88 0.16 15.10
CA ILE A 13 7.14 0.79 14.66
C ILE A 13 7.03 2.31 14.86
N PRO A 14 7.96 2.96 15.58
CA PRO A 14 7.96 4.42 15.71
C PRO A 14 8.37 5.10 14.39
N VAL A 15 7.69 6.21 14.06
CA VAL A 15 8.03 7.06 12.91
C VAL A 15 8.61 8.38 13.40
N TYR A 16 9.76 8.76 12.85
CA TYR A 16 10.48 9.98 13.21
C TYR A 16 10.41 11.04 12.12
N SER A 17 10.68 12.29 12.49
CA SER A 17 10.86 13.41 11.55
C SER A 17 11.93 13.08 10.52
N ILE A 18 11.71 13.53 9.28
CA ILE A 18 12.70 13.43 8.19
C ILE A 18 13.97 14.24 8.50
N ASN A 19 13.90 15.26 9.37
CA ASN A 19 15.10 15.91 9.88
C ASN A 19 15.79 14.96 10.88
N ILE A 20 16.92 14.39 10.45
CA ILE A 20 17.67 13.40 11.22
C ILE A 20 18.21 14.00 12.53
N GLN A 21 18.51 15.30 12.56
CA GLN A 21 19.07 15.98 13.73
C GLN A 21 18.04 16.13 14.86
N ASP A 22 16.77 16.34 14.52
CA ASP A 22 15.71 16.61 15.51
C ASP A 22 15.24 15.35 16.24
N ASN A 23 15.48 14.16 15.65
CA ASN A 23 15.07 12.83 16.10
C ASN A 23 13.69 12.73 16.78
N THR A 24 12.77 13.61 16.39
CA THR A 24 11.48 13.76 17.05
C THR A 24 10.53 12.71 16.50
N ARG A 25 9.85 11.97 17.39
CA ARG A 25 8.81 11.02 16.99
C ARG A 25 7.58 11.81 16.53
N ILE A 26 7.11 11.54 15.32
CA ILE A 26 5.94 12.21 14.71
C ILE A 26 4.77 11.26 14.50
N GLY A 27 4.95 9.97 14.78
CA GLY A 27 3.90 8.97 14.71
C GLY A 27 4.38 7.56 15.00
N SER A 28 3.59 6.59 14.57
CA SER A 28 3.93 5.18 14.58
C SER A 28 3.08 4.43 13.58
N LEU A 29 3.58 3.29 13.13
CA LEU A 29 2.88 2.32 12.31
C LEU A 29 2.48 1.14 13.19
N GLY A 30 1.18 0.86 13.32
CA GLY A 30 0.70 -0.35 13.99
C GLY A 30 0.95 -1.62 13.17
N TYR A 31 0.75 -2.80 13.77
CA TYR A 31 0.81 -4.06 13.04
C TYR A 31 -0.21 -4.10 11.89
N LYS A 32 0.23 -4.57 10.71
CA LYS A 32 -0.51 -4.57 9.43
C LYS A 32 -0.88 -3.18 8.91
N GLU A 33 -0.29 -2.11 9.43
CA GLU A 33 -0.50 -0.77 8.89
C GLU A 33 0.24 -0.60 7.55
N ARG A 34 -0.45 -0.01 6.58
CA ARG A 34 0.03 0.21 5.22
C ARG A 34 0.57 1.62 5.11
N PHE A 35 1.62 1.83 4.33
CA PHE A 35 2.22 3.15 4.13
C PHE A 35 2.94 3.18 2.78
N ALA A 36 3.34 4.37 2.32
CA ALA A 36 4.06 4.52 1.07
C ALA A 36 5.54 4.71 1.36
N VAL A 37 6.40 3.81 0.90
CA VAL A 37 7.84 4.02 0.89
C VAL A 37 8.19 4.89 -0.31
N THR A 38 8.70 6.09 -0.05
CA THR A 38 9.01 7.07 -1.10
C THR A 38 10.48 7.03 -1.48
N SER A 39 11.36 6.71 -0.53
CA SER A 39 12.77 6.41 -0.78
C SER A 39 13.36 5.52 0.31
N SER A 40 14.34 4.68 -0.04
CA SER A 40 15.09 3.86 0.91
C SER A 40 16.58 4.11 0.67
N GLY A 41 17.28 4.56 1.70
CA GLY A 41 18.72 4.83 1.67
C GLY A 41 19.46 4.11 2.81
N PRO A 42 20.80 4.22 2.86
CA PRO A 42 21.61 3.50 3.84
C PRO A 42 21.42 3.97 5.29
N ILE A 43 20.76 5.12 5.49
CA ILE A 43 20.61 5.76 6.81
C ILE A 43 19.18 5.67 7.32
N ALA A 44 18.19 5.68 6.42
CA ALA A 44 16.79 5.66 6.79
C ALA A 44 15.90 5.24 5.61
N ILE A 45 14.70 4.78 5.94
CA ILE A 45 13.61 4.57 4.99
C ILE A 45 12.66 5.76 5.12
N VAL A 46 12.50 6.54 4.05
CA VAL A 46 11.56 7.66 4.02
C VAL A 46 10.21 7.15 3.54
N ILE A 47 9.18 7.53 4.29
CA ILE A 47 7.81 7.09 4.07
C ILE A 47 6.87 8.29 4.03
N LYS A 48 5.73 8.09 3.38
CA LYS A 48 4.55 8.92 3.56
C LYS A 48 3.46 8.08 4.21
N PHE A 49 2.89 8.61 5.29
CA PHE A 49 1.89 7.93 6.09
C PHE A 49 0.89 8.93 6.67
N VAL A 50 -0.16 8.43 7.30
CA VAL A 50 -1.16 9.27 7.97
C VAL A 50 -0.91 9.25 9.48
N ASN A 51 -0.57 10.41 10.05
CA ASN A 51 -0.23 10.55 11.47
C ASN A 51 -1.46 10.55 12.39
N SER A 52 -1.23 10.60 13.72
CA SER A 52 -2.22 10.67 14.81
C SER A 52 -3.30 11.78 14.73
N SER A 53 -3.29 12.60 13.69
CA SER A 53 -4.28 13.64 13.46
C SER A 53 -5.03 13.45 12.14
N GLY A 54 -4.84 12.33 11.44
CA GLY A 54 -5.43 12.09 10.13
C GLY A 54 -4.71 12.82 8.99
N ASN A 55 -3.53 13.39 9.23
CA ASN A 55 -2.80 14.18 8.25
C ASN A 55 -1.74 13.35 7.54
N TRP A 56 -1.65 13.51 6.23
CA TRP A 56 -0.54 13.01 5.43
C TRP A 56 0.73 13.76 5.75
N VAL A 57 1.75 13.03 6.22
CA VAL A 57 3.05 13.60 6.55
C VAL A 57 4.16 12.70 6.05
N ASP A 58 5.31 13.30 5.79
CA ASP A 58 6.54 12.56 5.50
C ASP A 58 7.24 12.23 6.82
N GLY A 59 7.73 10.99 6.91
CA GLY A 59 8.45 10.50 8.07
C GLY A 59 9.57 9.57 7.67
N ARG A 60 10.34 9.14 8.66
CA ARG A 60 11.38 8.13 8.47
C ARG A 60 11.26 6.99 9.47
N LEU A 61 11.64 5.82 9.00
CA LEU A 61 11.86 4.64 9.81
C LEU A 61 13.37 4.41 9.97
N ASP A 62 13.73 3.60 10.96
CA ASP A 62 15.05 2.99 11.02
C ASP A 62 15.32 2.22 9.72
N VAL A 63 16.57 2.19 9.26
CA VAL A 63 16.95 1.44 8.06
C VAL A 63 16.72 -0.07 8.22
N ASN A 64 16.71 -0.56 9.47
CA ASN A 64 16.47 -1.95 9.82
C ASN A 64 15.02 -2.19 10.29
N ALA A 65 14.11 -1.23 10.09
CA ALA A 65 12.70 -1.43 10.44
C ALA A 65 12.14 -2.64 9.68
N ASP A 66 11.53 -3.56 10.42
CA ASP A 66 10.98 -4.79 9.86
C ASP A 66 9.64 -4.52 9.13
N ILE A 67 9.78 -4.22 7.85
CA ILE A 67 8.69 -3.90 6.92
C ILE A 67 8.78 -4.80 5.70
N SER A 68 7.64 -5.09 5.08
CA SER A 68 7.57 -5.89 3.86
C SER A 68 6.98 -5.09 2.70
N ASP A 69 7.33 -5.45 1.46
CA ASP A 69 6.56 -4.97 0.31
C ASP A 69 5.14 -5.54 0.43
N TRP A 70 4.13 -4.68 0.30
CA TRP A 70 2.74 -5.11 0.32
C TRP A 70 2.51 -6.16 -0.75
N CYS A 71 3.07 -6.01 -1.96
CA CYS A 71 2.87 -6.99 -3.02
C CYS A 71 3.49 -8.35 -2.64
N GLU A 72 4.72 -8.41 -2.13
CA GLU A 72 5.32 -9.69 -1.70
C GLU A 72 4.41 -10.46 -0.75
N TYR A 73 3.80 -9.76 0.21
CA TYR A 73 2.87 -10.37 1.17
C TYR A 73 1.56 -10.84 0.53
N LEU A 74 1.09 -10.18 -0.53
CA LEU A 74 -0.08 -10.63 -1.31
C LEU A 74 0.21 -11.89 -2.16
N PHE A 75 1.47 -12.16 -2.48
CA PHE A 75 1.86 -13.12 -3.51
C PHE A 75 2.73 -14.29 -3.04
N VAL A 76 2.84 -14.55 -1.72
CA VAL A 76 3.70 -15.63 -1.19
C VAL A 76 3.31 -16.99 -1.82
N PRO A 77 4.23 -17.66 -2.54
CA PRO A 77 3.96 -18.95 -3.18
C PRO A 77 3.87 -20.05 -2.12
N GLY A 78 2.71 -20.70 -2.01
CA GLY A 78 2.53 -21.86 -1.14
C GLY A 78 1.10 -22.04 -0.61
N ALA A 79 0.33 -20.96 -0.49
CA ALA A 79 -1.04 -20.99 0.04
C ALA A 79 -2.10 -20.30 -0.82
N ILE A 80 -1.72 -19.52 -1.85
CA ILE A 80 -2.67 -18.67 -2.60
C ILE A 80 -2.50 -18.90 -4.11
N ALA A 81 -3.52 -19.51 -4.73
CA ALA A 81 -3.67 -19.56 -6.18
C ALA A 81 -4.12 -18.21 -6.80
N ALA A 82 -4.43 -17.21 -5.98
CA ALA A 82 -4.99 -15.93 -6.41
C ALA A 82 -3.89 -14.88 -6.60
N ARG A 83 -3.67 -14.46 -7.86
CA ARG A 83 -2.83 -13.29 -8.20
C ARG A 83 -3.50 -11.94 -7.85
N VAL A 84 -4.52 -11.98 -7.00
CA VAL A 84 -5.43 -10.86 -6.78
C VAL A 84 -5.74 -10.72 -5.30
N PHE A 85 -5.98 -9.49 -4.85
CA PHE A 85 -6.54 -9.21 -3.53
C PHE A 85 -7.96 -8.68 -3.62
N ARG A 86 -8.79 -8.99 -2.63
CA ARG A 86 -10.15 -8.48 -2.53
C ARG A 86 -10.18 -7.15 -1.78
N THR A 87 -10.83 -6.14 -2.33
CA THR A 87 -11.01 -4.84 -1.67
C THR A 87 -12.06 -4.91 -0.56
N ASP A 88 -11.82 -4.21 0.55
CA ASP A 88 -12.74 -4.08 1.69
C ASP A 88 -13.80 -2.98 1.50
N ARG A 89 -13.60 -2.12 0.50
CA ARG A 89 -14.41 -0.93 0.23
C ARG A 89 -14.43 -0.61 -1.25
N THR A 90 -15.27 0.34 -1.63
CA THR A 90 -15.26 0.92 -2.97
C THR A 90 -13.90 1.56 -3.26
N ILE A 91 -13.33 1.23 -4.42
CA ILE A 91 -12.06 1.80 -4.89
C ILE A 91 -12.30 2.67 -6.12
N ASP A 92 -11.53 3.74 -6.24
CA ASP A 92 -11.52 4.62 -7.40
C ASP A 92 -10.29 4.30 -8.26
N MET A 93 -10.50 4.22 -9.56
CA MET A 93 -9.45 3.97 -10.55
C MET A 93 -9.12 5.24 -11.31
N TYR A 94 -7.84 5.41 -11.60
CA TYR A 94 -7.24 6.56 -12.25
C TYR A 94 -6.29 6.09 -13.34
N ASN A 95 -6.13 6.90 -14.39
CA ASN A 95 -5.07 6.68 -15.38
C ASN A 95 -3.71 7.22 -14.87
N SER A 96 -2.66 7.02 -15.66
CA SER A 96 -1.30 7.48 -15.32
C SER A 96 -1.17 9.01 -15.18
N GLY A 97 -2.08 9.78 -15.79
CA GLY A 97 -2.18 11.23 -15.61
C GLY A 97 -2.96 11.65 -14.37
N GLY A 98 -3.44 10.72 -13.55
CA GLY A 98 -4.25 10.99 -12.36
C GLY A 98 -5.71 11.37 -12.67
N SER A 99 -6.16 11.20 -13.92
CA SER A 99 -7.57 11.44 -14.25
C SER A 99 -8.42 10.26 -13.79
N TYR A 100 -9.55 10.55 -13.14
CA TYR A 100 -10.51 9.56 -12.70
C TYR A 100 -11.11 8.80 -13.89
N VAL A 101 -11.21 7.48 -13.75
CA VAL A 101 -11.75 6.56 -14.77
C VAL A 101 -13.07 5.94 -14.31
N GLY A 102 -13.19 5.56 -13.03
CA GLY A 102 -14.39 4.94 -12.50
C GLY A 102 -14.23 4.43 -11.07
N SER A 103 -15.36 4.12 -10.42
CA SER A 103 -15.41 3.50 -9.09
C SER A 103 -15.88 2.06 -9.20
N PHE A 104 -15.27 1.18 -8.41
CA PHE A 104 -15.59 -0.25 -8.35
C PHE A 104 -15.99 -0.62 -6.92
N PRO A 105 -17.05 -1.43 -6.74
CA PRO A 105 -17.60 -1.73 -5.42
C PRO A 105 -16.61 -2.51 -4.53
N ALA A 106 -16.88 -2.51 -3.22
CA ALA A 106 -16.24 -3.41 -2.29
C ALA A 106 -16.37 -4.88 -2.76
N GLY A 107 -15.33 -5.68 -2.54
CA GLY A 107 -15.28 -7.06 -3.02
C GLY A 107 -14.68 -7.22 -4.42
N THR A 108 -14.35 -6.12 -5.11
CA THR A 108 -13.57 -6.16 -6.36
C THR A 108 -12.23 -6.84 -6.12
N LEU A 109 -11.84 -7.73 -7.04
CA LEU A 109 -10.54 -8.38 -7.02
C LEU A 109 -9.55 -7.57 -7.86
N VAL A 110 -8.40 -7.25 -7.29
CA VAL A 110 -7.37 -6.40 -7.90
C VAL A 110 -6.12 -7.23 -8.14
N GLU A 111 -5.66 -7.30 -9.40
CA GLU A 111 -4.31 -7.79 -9.73
C GLU A 111 -3.36 -6.58 -9.77
N PRO A 112 -2.47 -6.40 -8.79
CA PRO A 112 -1.44 -5.37 -8.87
C PRO A 112 -0.41 -5.65 -9.97
N TYR A 113 0.31 -4.62 -10.35
CA TYR A 113 1.38 -4.71 -11.33
C TYR A 113 2.61 -5.36 -10.70
N ASP A 114 3.12 -6.46 -11.27
CA ASP A 114 4.38 -7.16 -10.89
C ASP A 114 4.61 -7.51 -9.39
N TYR A 115 5.72 -8.19 -9.11
CA TYR A 115 6.06 -8.73 -7.78
C TYR A 115 6.99 -7.81 -6.98
N SER A 116 7.51 -6.69 -7.53
CA SER A 116 8.27 -5.73 -6.73
C SER A 116 8.47 -4.36 -7.40
N ARG A 117 8.49 -3.32 -6.55
CA ARG A 117 8.98 -1.95 -6.77
C ARG A 117 8.60 -1.25 -8.08
N SER A 118 7.35 -0.82 -8.16
CA SER A 118 6.88 0.41 -8.84
C SER A 118 5.37 0.58 -8.56
N GLN A 119 5.01 0.38 -7.30
CA GLN A 119 3.61 0.24 -6.91
C GLN A 119 2.94 1.60 -6.74
N ASN A 120 3.70 2.62 -6.33
CA ASN A 120 3.14 3.93 -6.00
C ASN A 120 2.84 4.75 -7.25
N GLY A 121 1.75 5.52 -7.22
CA GLY A 121 1.50 6.57 -8.19
C GLY A 121 2.59 7.66 -8.13
N THR A 122 2.90 8.24 -9.29
CA THR A 122 3.90 9.31 -9.38
C THR A 122 3.44 10.59 -8.68
N PHE A 123 2.14 10.91 -8.77
CA PHE A 123 1.54 12.09 -8.15
C PHE A 123 0.91 11.78 -6.78
N TYR A 124 0.35 10.59 -6.65
CA TYR A 124 -0.32 10.11 -5.44
C TYR A 124 0.41 8.85 -4.94
N PRO A 125 1.21 8.97 -3.86
CA PRO A 125 2.10 7.89 -3.42
C PRO A 125 1.34 6.70 -2.81
N ASP A 126 0.04 6.87 -2.55
CA ASP A 126 -0.87 5.86 -2.04
C ASP A 126 -1.67 5.15 -3.14
N TYR A 127 -1.43 5.51 -4.40
CA TYR A 127 -2.05 4.82 -5.52
C TYR A 127 -1.25 3.58 -5.86
N LEU A 128 -1.94 2.45 -6.05
CA LEU A 128 -1.37 1.19 -6.48
C LEU A 128 -1.54 1.01 -7.98
N ARG A 129 -0.45 0.73 -8.70
CA ARG A 129 -0.50 0.34 -10.10
C ARG A 129 -1.08 -1.08 -10.25
N ILE A 130 -1.98 -1.27 -11.20
CA ILE A 130 -2.68 -2.54 -11.41
C ILE A 130 -2.53 -3.09 -12.84
N ARG A 131 -2.67 -4.40 -12.98
CA ARG A 131 -2.77 -5.13 -14.25
C ARG A 131 -4.21 -5.41 -14.65
N GLY A 132 -5.08 -5.63 -13.67
CA GLY A 132 -6.44 -6.07 -13.91
C GLY A 132 -7.39 -5.87 -12.74
N LEU A 133 -8.68 -5.74 -13.05
CA LEU A 133 -9.77 -5.82 -12.10
C LEU A 133 -10.72 -6.96 -12.47
N TYR A 134 -11.17 -7.69 -11.47
CA TYR A 134 -12.11 -8.80 -11.63
C TYR A 134 -13.26 -8.68 -10.65
N ASP A 135 -14.42 -9.21 -11.03
CA ASP A 135 -15.56 -9.33 -10.15
C ASP A 135 -15.32 -10.43 -9.10
N SER A 136 -16.28 -10.62 -8.19
CA SER A 136 -16.20 -11.66 -7.16
C SER A 136 -16.14 -13.10 -7.71
N GLY A 137 -16.55 -13.29 -8.97
CA GLY A 137 -16.49 -14.56 -9.71
C GLY A 137 -15.20 -14.73 -10.53
N GLN A 138 -14.22 -13.82 -10.39
CA GLN A 138 -12.98 -13.78 -11.18
C GLN A 138 -13.18 -13.49 -12.67
N ASN A 139 -14.31 -12.91 -13.06
CA ASN A 139 -14.49 -12.41 -14.43
C ASN A 139 -13.85 -11.02 -14.56
N PRO A 140 -13.09 -10.73 -15.63
CA PRO A 140 -12.53 -9.41 -15.86
C PRO A 140 -13.63 -8.33 -15.96
N ILE A 141 -13.48 -7.22 -15.25
CA ILE A 141 -14.47 -6.13 -15.24
C ILE A 141 -14.30 -5.18 -16.43
N ASN A 142 -13.08 -5.03 -16.98
CA ASN A 142 -12.81 -4.21 -18.17
C ASN A 142 -11.46 -4.60 -18.81
N ALA A 143 -11.39 -4.62 -20.14
CA ALA A 143 -10.19 -4.96 -20.92
C ALA A 143 -9.08 -3.90 -20.81
N ASP A 144 -9.42 -2.63 -20.57
CA ASP A 144 -8.46 -1.51 -20.54
C ASP A 144 -8.01 -1.12 -19.13
N THR A 145 -7.85 -2.08 -18.22
CA THR A 145 -7.38 -1.84 -16.83
C THR A 145 -5.86 -1.93 -16.68
N TYR A 146 -5.15 -2.35 -17.73
CA TYR A 146 -3.71 -2.55 -17.69
C TYR A 146 -2.95 -1.23 -17.49
N GLY A 147 -2.15 -1.15 -16.43
CA GLY A 147 -1.32 0.01 -16.12
C GLY A 147 -2.09 1.18 -15.48
N MET A 148 -3.35 0.97 -15.13
CA MET A 148 -4.15 1.91 -14.34
C MET A 148 -3.69 1.93 -12.88
N PHE A 149 -4.21 2.89 -12.12
CA PHE A 149 -3.91 3.08 -10.71
C PHE A 149 -5.19 3.05 -9.90
N ILE A 150 -5.14 2.49 -8.70
CA ILE A 150 -6.25 2.55 -7.75
C ILE A 150 -5.80 3.23 -6.47
N ASP A 151 -6.71 3.93 -5.82
CA ASP A 151 -6.42 4.51 -4.51
C ASP A 151 -6.48 3.42 -3.42
N CYS A 152 -5.33 3.09 -2.83
CA CYS A 152 -5.23 2.08 -1.78
C CYS A 152 -5.55 2.61 -0.37
N LYS A 153 -5.73 3.93 -0.23
CA LYS A 153 -6.11 4.64 0.99
C LYS A 153 -5.30 4.17 2.20
N ILE A 154 -4.11 4.72 2.40
CA ILE A 154 -3.32 4.49 3.62
C ILE A 154 -4.17 4.90 4.82
N ARG A 155 -4.27 4.01 5.82
CA ARG A 155 -5.17 4.19 6.97
C ARG A 155 -4.48 4.94 8.08
N TYR A 156 -5.28 5.71 8.80
CA TYR A 156 -4.89 6.38 10.03
C TYR A 156 -5.28 5.53 11.25
N ASN A 157 -4.31 5.10 12.06
CA ASN A 157 -4.46 4.44 13.37
C ASN A 157 -5.31 3.15 13.38
N SER A 158 -4.61 2.03 13.57
CA SER A 158 -5.08 0.63 13.61
C SER A 158 -6.50 0.34 14.14
N GLY A 159 -7.26 -0.44 13.37
CA GLY A 159 -8.47 -1.15 13.77
C GLY A 159 -9.07 -1.90 12.58
N ASN A 160 -8.63 -3.15 12.35
CA ASN A 160 -9.04 -4.06 11.27
C ASN A 160 -8.88 -3.53 9.83
N THR A 161 -7.73 -3.82 9.21
CA THR A 161 -7.68 -3.96 7.75
C THR A 161 -7.61 -5.45 7.43
N PRO A 162 -8.73 -6.12 7.13
CA PRO A 162 -8.65 -7.36 6.41
C PRO A 162 -8.22 -7.00 4.99
N VAL A 163 -6.92 -7.14 4.71
CA VAL A 163 -6.59 -7.71 3.40
C VAL A 163 -7.16 -9.12 3.50
N TYR A 164 -8.14 -9.52 2.69
CA TYR A 164 -8.65 -10.88 2.75
C TYR A 164 -7.72 -11.77 1.92
N GLY A 165 -6.82 -12.44 2.63
CA GLY A 165 -5.96 -13.53 2.20
C GLY A 165 -5.86 -14.50 3.38
N ASP A 166 -5.47 -15.74 3.16
CA ASP A 166 -5.24 -16.67 4.28
C ASP A 166 -3.87 -16.33 4.88
N TRP A 167 -3.86 -15.72 6.07
CA TRP A 167 -2.65 -15.21 6.74
C TRP A 167 -2.27 -16.16 7.88
N ASN A 168 -1.72 -17.32 7.54
CA ASN A 168 -1.03 -18.19 8.49
C ASN A 168 0.47 -18.05 8.31
#